data_AF-A0A6P2B827-F1
#
_entry.id   AF-A0A6P2B827-F1
#
_cell.length_a   1.000
_cell.length_b   1.000
_cell.length_c   1.000
_cell.angle_alpha   90.00
_cell.angle_beta   90.00
_cell.angle_gamma   90.00
#
_symmetry.space_group_name_H-M   'P 1'
#
loop_
_entity.id
_entity.type
_entity.pdbx_description
1 polymer ?
#
loop_
_entity_poly.entity_id
_entity_poly.type
_entity_poly.pdbx_seq_one_letter_code
_entity_poly.pdbx_strand_id
1 'polypeptide(L)'
;MSAPSVSPKVLVVGNSSDDPFAIDVAFGVGQTEDIADLISMKTFANSEFCPRFISDEQDFTRIGRQLEGRTVVIVSTSSRSVSRQTLAMRTLLMSRAAKENGAAEVVLVEPDLYYSAQDRGPHPDLGETASDRDPEDLKKFDGQPFTARLYAQMLKLAGVDRVLTVHNHSYAVQRMFREIFEGEFYNL
;
A
#
# COMPACT_ATOMS: atom_id res chain seq x y z
N MET A 1 16.48 34.91 -9.02
CA MET A 1 16.71 33.50 -9.36
C MET A 1 16.58 32.71 -8.07
N SER A 2 15.43 32.08 -7.81
CA SER A 2 15.31 31.18 -6.67
C SER A 2 16.12 29.93 -6.97
N ALA A 3 16.85 29.41 -5.97
CA ALA A 3 17.51 28.13 -6.08
C ALA A 3 16.47 27.04 -6.43
N PRO A 4 16.80 26.03 -7.25
CA PRO A 4 15.93 24.89 -7.42
C PRO A 4 15.80 24.22 -6.05
N SER A 5 14.59 24.21 -5.48
CA SER A 5 14.32 23.36 -4.33
C SER A 5 14.56 21.93 -4.79
N VAL A 6 15.50 21.24 -4.13
CA VAL A 6 15.71 19.82 -4.36
C VAL A 6 14.44 19.15 -3.84
N SER A 7 13.53 18.81 -4.74
CA SER A 7 12.28 18.15 -4.37
C SER A 7 12.62 16.88 -3.61
N PRO A 8 11.94 16.59 -2.48
CA PRO A 8 12.32 15.51 -1.60
C PRO A 8 12.32 14.17 -2.37
N LYS A 9 13.38 13.37 -2.14
CA LYS A 9 13.55 12.05 -2.77
C LYS A 9 12.47 11.06 -2.32
N VAL A 10 11.87 11.31 -1.16
CA VAL A 10 10.78 10.53 -0.56
C VAL A 10 9.53 11.40 -0.49
N LEU A 11 8.41 10.87 -0.95
CA LEU A 11 7.10 11.51 -0.92
C LEU A 11 6.14 10.66 -0.09
N VAL A 12 5.66 11.16 1.04
CA VAL A 12 4.73 10.46 1.92
C VAL A 12 3.31 10.96 1.67
N VAL A 13 2.38 10.02 1.45
CA VAL A 13 0.95 10.27 1.28
C VAL A 13 0.12 9.25 2.07
N GLY A 14 -1.12 9.60 2.41
CA GLY A 14 -2.10 8.69 3.01
C GLY A 14 -3.18 8.26 2.00
N ASN A 15 -3.78 7.08 2.19
CA ASN A 15 -4.94 6.63 1.41
C ASN A 15 -6.30 7.08 2.01
N SER A 16 -6.25 7.85 3.09
CA SER A 16 -7.35 8.58 3.69
C SER A 16 -6.94 10.03 3.89
N SER A 17 -7.89 10.95 3.72
CA SER A 17 -7.71 12.36 4.10
C SER A 17 -7.45 12.47 5.60
N ASP A 18 -6.57 13.40 5.97
CA ASP A 18 -6.28 13.79 7.35
C ASP A 18 -5.90 12.60 8.27
N ASP A 19 -5.19 11.61 7.72
CA ASP A 19 -4.69 10.50 8.52
C ASP A 19 -3.55 10.98 9.43
N PRO A 20 -3.71 10.99 10.76
CA PRO A 20 -2.70 11.54 11.67
C PRO A 20 -1.38 10.79 11.60
N PHE A 21 -1.42 9.47 11.38
CA PHE A 21 -0.22 8.66 11.30
C PHE A 21 0.57 8.94 10.02
N ALA A 22 -0.12 9.14 8.89
CA ALA A 22 0.51 9.57 7.65
C ALA A 22 1.19 10.94 7.80
N ILE A 23 0.53 11.89 8.49
CA ILE A 23 1.08 13.21 8.79
C ILE A 23 2.33 13.10 9.67
N ASP A 24 2.28 12.29 10.72
CA ASP A 24 3.43 12.07 11.61
C ASP A 24 4.61 11.41 10.89
N VAL A 25 4.35 10.44 10.01
CA VAL A 25 5.39 9.82 9.17
C VAL A 25 5.99 10.84 8.20
N ALA A 26 5.16 11.67 7.55
CA ALA A 26 5.61 12.73 6.65
C ALA A 26 6.51 13.73 7.38
N PHE A 27 6.09 14.19 8.56
CA PHE A 27 6.87 15.06 9.42
C PHE A 27 8.19 14.40 9.85
N GLY A 28 8.14 13.13 10.24
CA GLY A 28 9.31 12.35 10.68
C GLY A 28 10.38 12.19 9.60
N VAL A 29 10.02 12.21 8.31
CA VAL A 29 10.97 12.18 7.19
C VAL A 29 11.34 13.57 6.66
N GLY A 30 10.88 14.63 7.31
CA GLY A 30 11.18 16.02 6.95
C GLY A 30 10.41 16.54 5.73
N GLN A 31 9.28 15.91 5.37
CA GLN A 31 8.39 16.46 4.35
C GLN A 31 7.72 17.73 4.91
N THR A 32 7.85 18.84 4.16
CA THR A 32 7.32 20.15 4.58
C THR A 32 5.95 20.44 3.99
N GLU A 33 5.64 19.82 2.85
CA GLU A 33 4.39 19.95 2.13
C GLU A 33 3.28 19.11 2.77
N ASP A 34 2.08 19.69 2.84
CA ASP A 34 0.89 18.97 3.30
C ASP A 34 0.53 17.85 2.33
N ILE A 35 0.06 16.71 2.85
CA ILE A 35 -0.38 15.57 2.03
C ILE A 35 -1.48 15.98 1.04
N ALA A 36 -2.38 16.89 1.44
CA ALA A 36 -3.45 17.40 0.59
C ALA A 36 -2.94 18.20 -0.61
N ASP A 37 -1.74 18.79 -0.51
CA ASP A 37 -1.07 19.52 -1.59
C ASP A 37 -0.27 18.58 -2.52
N LEU A 38 -0.10 17.31 -2.13
CA LEU A 38 0.66 16.31 -2.89
C LEU A 38 -0.25 15.37 -3.69
N ILE A 39 -1.43 15.04 -3.17
CA ILE A 39 -2.36 14.11 -3.82
C ILE A 39 -3.82 14.50 -3.61
N SER A 40 -4.56 14.56 -4.70
CA SER A 40 -6.02 14.69 -4.69
C SER A 40 -6.67 13.31 -4.61
N MET A 41 -7.51 13.13 -3.59
CA MET A 41 -8.30 11.91 -3.34
C MET A 41 -9.74 12.08 -3.81
N LYS A 42 -9.96 12.10 -5.13
CA LYS A 42 -11.29 12.32 -5.71
C LYS A 42 -12.12 11.03 -5.68
N THR A 43 -13.37 11.15 -5.24
CA THR A 43 -14.41 10.14 -5.45
C THR A 43 -15.46 10.71 -6.40
N PHE A 44 -15.75 10.01 -7.50
CA PHE A 44 -16.78 10.41 -8.45
C PHE A 44 -18.19 10.16 -7.90
N ALA A 45 -19.21 10.74 -8.53
CA ALA A 45 -20.60 10.59 -8.12
C ALA A 45 -21.09 9.12 -8.15
N ASN A 46 -20.48 8.27 -8.97
CA ASN A 46 -20.72 6.82 -9.03
C ASN A 46 -19.90 6.02 -8.00
N SER A 47 -19.26 6.67 -7.03
CA SER A 47 -18.40 6.10 -5.98
C SER A 47 -17.02 5.58 -6.42
N GLU A 48 -16.64 5.75 -7.69
CA GLU A 48 -15.30 5.36 -8.16
C GLU A 48 -14.22 6.31 -7.61
N PHE A 49 -13.14 5.73 -7.08
CA PHE A 49 -12.00 6.47 -6.56
C PHE A 49 -10.97 6.74 -7.67
N CYS A 50 -10.49 7.98 -7.76
CA CYS A 50 -9.52 8.42 -8.76
C CYS A 50 -8.45 9.30 -8.08
N PRO A 51 -7.32 8.70 -7.66
CA PRO A 51 -6.23 9.45 -7.08
C PRO A 51 -5.50 10.24 -8.16
N ARG A 52 -5.04 11.45 -7.83
CA ARG A 52 -4.20 12.27 -8.71
C ARG A 52 -3.08 12.91 -7.91
N PHE A 53 -1.84 12.52 -8.17
CA PHE A 53 -0.68 13.27 -7.69
C PHE A 53 -0.71 14.67 -8.31
N ILE A 54 -0.60 15.69 -7.46
CA ILE A 54 -0.73 17.09 -7.87
C ILE A 54 0.57 17.50 -8.56
N SER A 55 0.43 18.17 -9.70
CA SER A 55 1.54 18.68 -10.51
C SER A 55 1.17 20.02 -11.12
N ASP A 56 2.16 20.72 -11.67
CA ASP A 56 1.92 21.95 -12.43
C ASP A 56 1.10 21.65 -13.70
N GLU A 57 -0.09 22.25 -13.80
CA GLU A 57 -0.99 22.08 -14.95
C GLU A 57 -0.48 22.77 -16.23
N GLN A 58 0.48 23.68 -16.09
CA GLN A 58 1.10 24.39 -17.21
C GLN A 58 2.38 23.71 -17.71
N ASP A 59 2.88 22.68 -17.01
CA ASP A 59 4.04 21.91 -17.41
C ASP A 59 3.65 20.72 -18.31
N PHE A 60 3.76 20.93 -19.63
CA PHE A 60 3.54 19.88 -20.63
C PHE A 60 4.78 19.01 -20.90
N THR A 61 5.93 19.30 -20.29
CA THR A 61 7.19 18.60 -20.57
C THR A 61 7.36 17.31 -19.76
N ARG A 62 6.64 17.18 -18.65
CA ARG A 62 6.76 16.06 -17.69
C ARG A 62 5.46 15.27 -17.50
N ILE A 63 4.57 15.27 -18.49
CA ILE A 63 3.33 14.48 -18.46
C ILE A 63 3.65 13.01 -18.15
N GLY A 64 3.07 12.47 -17.07
CA GLY A 64 3.29 11.10 -16.62
C GLY A 64 4.70 10.82 -16.08
N ARG A 65 5.51 11.85 -15.80
CA ARG A 65 6.91 11.71 -15.31
C ARG A 65 7.21 12.59 -14.09
N GLN A 66 6.18 13.08 -13.42
CA GLN A 66 6.34 14.01 -12.30
C GLN A 66 6.98 13.34 -11.07
N LEU A 67 6.82 12.03 -10.92
CA LEU A 67 7.40 11.23 -9.83
C LEU A 67 8.71 10.54 -10.23
N GLU A 68 9.27 10.85 -11.40
CA GLU A 68 10.52 10.25 -11.88
C GLU A 68 11.64 10.37 -10.84
N GLY A 69 12.23 9.22 -10.46
CA GLY A 69 13.31 9.13 -9.48
C GLY A 69 12.89 9.23 -8.01
N ARG A 70 11.59 9.37 -7.72
CA ARG A 70 11.08 9.48 -6.34
C ARG A 70 10.67 8.12 -5.76
N THR A 71 10.83 7.98 -4.45
CA THR A 71 10.21 6.93 -3.64
C THR A 71 8.88 7.47 -3.10
N VAL A 72 7.76 6.83 -3.39
CA VAL A 72 6.44 7.18 -2.85
C VAL A 72 6.11 6.24 -1.71
N VAL A 73 5.88 6.78 -0.52
CA VAL A 73 5.43 6.05 0.66
C VAL A 73 3.93 6.25 0.80
N ILE A 74 3.16 5.17 0.67
CA ILE A 74 1.72 5.17 0.90
C ILE A 74 1.47 4.63 2.30
N VAL A 75 0.93 5.48 3.17
CA VAL A 75 0.52 5.12 4.51
C VAL A 75 -0.95 4.70 4.49
N SER A 76 -1.21 3.49 4.99
CA SER A 76 -2.54 2.87 5.06
C SER A 76 -2.78 2.42 6.49
N THR A 77 -3.74 3.06 7.15
CA THR A 77 -4.05 2.84 8.56
C THR A 77 -5.55 2.66 8.74
N SER A 78 -5.93 1.86 9.74
CA SER A 78 -7.33 1.60 10.00
C SER A 78 -8.09 2.89 10.27
N SER A 79 -9.19 3.09 9.55
CA SER A 79 -10.08 4.24 9.72
C SER A 79 -11.40 3.81 10.35
N ARG A 80 -12.02 4.72 11.13
CA ARG A 80 -13.40 4.53 11.64
C ARG A 80 -14.46 4.89 10.60
N SER A 81 -14.11 5.73 9.63
CA SER A 81 -15.03 6.25 8.61
C SER A 81 -14.92 5.50 7.27
N VAL A 82 -13.77 4.87 7.01
CA VAL A 82 -13.49 4.18 5.75
C VAL A 82 -13.17 2.71 6.03
N SER A 83 -13.81 1.79 5.32
CA SER A 83 -13.60 0.36 5.49
C SER A 83 -12.19 -0.07 5.06
N ARG A 84 -11.63 -1.13 5.68
CA ARG A 84 -10.37 -1.75 5.23
C ARG A 84 -10.40 -2.16 3.75
N GLN A 85 -11.56 -2.61 3.24
CA GLN A 85 -11.73 -2.96 1.83
C GLN A 85 -11.51 -1.76 0.91
N THR A 86 -12.10 -0.61 1.28
CA THR A 86 -11.96 0.64 0.54
C THR A 86 -10.52 1.14 0.60
N LEU A 87 -9.90 1.14 1.78
CA LEU A 87 -8.51 1.56 1.96
C LEU A 87 -7.55 0.68 1.15
N ALA A 88 -7.74 -0.65 1.19
CA ALA A 88 -6.98 -1.58 0.36
C ALA A 88 -7.07 -1.24 -1.13
N MET A 89 -8.27 -0.99 -1.65
CA MET A 89 -8.45 -0.63 -3.07
C MET A 89 -7.83 0.74 -3.41
N ARG A 90 -7.92 1.72 -2.50
CA ARG A 90 -7.27 3.02 -2.67
C ARG A 90 -5.75 2.87 -2.74
N THR A 91 -5.15 2.05 -1.87
CA THR A 91 -3.71 1.75 -1.91
C THR A 91 -3.30 1.18 -3.26
N LEU A 92 -4.08 0.23 -3.82
CA LEU A 92 -3.79 -0.34 -5.13
C LEU A 92 -3.83 0.73 -6.23
N LEU A 93 -4.87 1.57 -6.26
CA LEU A 93 -5.04 2.61 -7.26
C LEU A 93 -3.96 3.70 -7.15
N MET A 94 -3.60 4.10 -5.93
CA MET A 94 -2.53 5.06 -5.67
C MET A 94 -1.15 4.52 -6.07
N SER A 95 -0.89 3.24 -5.78
CA SER A 95 0.37 2.58 -6.15
C SER A 95 0.52 2.52 -7.67
N ARG A 96 -0.55 2.15 -8.37
CA ARG A 96 -0.57 2.15 -9.84
C ARG A 96 -0.33 3.55 -10.39
N ALA A 97 -1.06 4.55 -9.87
CA ALA A 97 -0.88 5.94 -10.28
C ALA A 97 0.55 6.44 -10.04
N ALA A 98 1.18 6.06 -8.92
CA ALA A 98 2.55 6.44 -8.62
C ALA A 98 3.53 5.88 -9.66
N LYS A 99 3.44 4.58 -9.97
CA LYS A 99 4.29 3.92 -10.98
C LYS A 99 4.07 4.50 -12.38
N GLU A 100 2.82 4.71 -12.79
CA GLU A 100 2.49 5.28 -14.10
C GLU A 100 2.93 6.75 -14.23
N ASN A 101 3.18 7.45 -13.12
CA ASN A 101 3.75 8.80 -13.10
C ASN A 101 5.27 8.84 -12.87
N GLY A 102 5.94 7.67 -12.95
CA GLY A 102 7.39 7.55 -12.97
C GLY A 102 8.04 7.26 -11.61
N ALA A 103 7.28 6.99 -10.54
CA ALA A 103 7.87 6.66 -9.25
C ALA A 103 8.87 5.51 -9.37
N ALA A 104 10.09 5.72 -8.88
CA ALA A 104 11.14 4.71 -8.89
C ALA A 104 10.76 3.55 -7.95
N GLU A 105 10.21 3.89 -6.79
CA GLU A 105 9.84 2.95 -5.75
C GLU A 105 8.49 3.37 -5.13
N VAL A 106 7.66 2.38 -4.79
CA VAL A 106 6.44 2.55 -4.01
C VAL A 106 6.54 1.66 -2.78
N VAL A 107 6.49 2.28 -1.61
CA VAL A 107 6.57 1.63 -0.32
C VAL A 107 5.20 1.72 0.36
N LEU A 108 4.63 0.59 0.75
CA LEU A 108 3.45 0.54 1.58
C LEU A 108 3.87 0.51 3.05
N VAL A 109 3.34 1.44 3.85
CA VAL A 109 3.37 1.37 5.31
C VAL A 109 1.95 1.07 5.77
N GLU A 110 1.74 -0.16 6.24
CA GLU A 110 0.45 -0.63 6.73
C GLU A 110 0.64 -1.30 8.09
N PRO A 111 0.58 -0.51 9.21
CA PRO A 111 0.90 -1.02 10.55
C PRO A 111 0.07 -2.25 10.95
N ASP A 112 -1.19 -2.25 10.51
CA ASP A 112 -2.14 -3.34 10.66
C ASP A 112 -2.46 -3.91 9.27
N LEU A 113 -1.67 -4.91 8.86
CA LEU A 113 -1.72 -5.49 7.53
C LEU A 113 -3.10 -6.08 7.22
N TYR A 114 -3.74 -5.57 6.16
CA TYR A 114 -5.10 -5.97 5.81
C TYR A 114 -5.19 -7.42 5.35
N TYR A 115 -6.33 -8.04 5.65
CA TYR A 115 -6.63 -9.45 5.40
C TYR A 115 -5.67 -10.45 6.06
N SER A 116 -4.76 -10.02 6.94
CA SER A 116 -3.80 -10.90 7.63
C SER A 116 -4.44 -12.02 8.44
N ALA A 117 -5.71 -11.89 8.85
CA ALA A 117 -6.46 -12.97 9.50
C ALA A 117 -6.99 -14.05 8.54
N GLN A 118 -6.96 -13.81 7.22
CA GLN A 118 -7.37 -14.74 6.17
C GLN A 118 -6.11 -15.34 5.51
N ASP A 119 -5.29 -15.98 6.33
CA ASP A 119 -3.90 -16.37 6.03
C ASP A 119 -3.70 -17.78 5.47
N ARG A 120 -4.79 -18.50 5.21
CA ARG A 120 -4.78 -19.84 4.64
C ARG A 120 -6.10 -20.17 3.95
N GLY A 121 -6.09 -21.23 3.16
CA GLY A 121 -7.25 -21.71 2.39
C GLY A 121 -7.59 -23.18 2.68
N PRO A 122 -8.57 -23.72 1.93
CA PRO A 122 -9.12 -25.07 2.12
C PRO A 122 -8.24 -26.20 1.59
N HIS A 123 -7.14 -25.90 0.90
CA HIS A 123 -6.22 -26.90 0.35
C HIS A 123 -4.85 -26.87 1.06
N PRO A 124 -4.12 -28.00 1.11
CA PRO A 124 -2.81 -28.09 1.77
C PRO A 124 -1.75 -27.11 1.22
N ASP A 125 -1.83 -26.73 -0.05
CA ASP A 125 -0.93 -25.78 -0.72
C ASP A 125 -1.33 -24.31 -0.51
N LEU A 126 -2.47 -24.05 0.12
CA LEU A 126 -2.98 -22.71 0.41
C LEU A 126 -2.67 -22.30 1.85
N GLY A 127 -1.40 -21.96 2.09
CA GLY A 127 -0.92 -21.40 3.36
C GLY A 127 0.05 -22.33 4.08
N GLU A 128 1.27 -21.85 4.34
CA GLU A 128 2.30 -22.59 5.06
C GLU A 128 2.06 -22.52 6.57
N THR A 129 1.99 -23.68 7.22
CA THR A 129 1.84 -23.81 8.68
C THR A 129 3.06 -24.49 9.30
N ALA A 130 3.28 -24.30 10.60
CA ALA A 130 4.41 -24.90 11.31
C ALA A 130 4.32 -26.45 11.41
N SER A 131 3.14 -27.00 11.19
CA SER A 131 2.85 -28.44 11.17
C SER A 131 1.92 -28.76 9.99
N ASP A 132 1.89 -30.01 9.57
CA ASP A 132 0.94 -30.49 8.56
C ASP A 132 -0.51 -30.22 9.00
N ARG A 133 -1.37 -29.96 8.03
CA ARG A 133 -2.78 -29.63 8.24
C ARG A 133 -3.64 -30.86 8.04
N ASP A 134 -4.37 -31.25 9.09
CA ASP A 134 -5.32 -32.35 9.02
C ASP A 134 -6.63 -31.95 8.30
N PRO A 135 -7.48 -32.92 7.91
CA PRO A 135 -8.75 -32.62 7.25
C PRO A 135 -9.71 -31.74 8.07
N GLU A 136 -9.67 -31.80 9.41
CA GLU A 136 -10.53 -30.97 10.26
C GLU A 136 -10.09 -29.50 10.22
N ASP A 137 -8.78 -29.24 10.18
CA ASP A 137 -8.23 -27.91 9.97
C ASP A 137 -8.58 -27.37 8.58
N LEU A 138 -8.36 -28.14 7.52
CA LEU A 138 -8.71 -27.75 6.15
C LEU A 138 -10.20 -27.41 6.04
N LYS A 139 -11.06 -28.19 6.69
CA LYS A 139 -12.52 -28.00 6.67
C LYS A 139 -12.96 -26.65 7.26
N LYS A 140 -12.21 -26.06 8.20
CA LYS A 140 -12.50 -24.73 8.76
C LYS A 140 -12.51 -23.63 7.70
N PHE A 141 -11.77 -23.83 6.61
CA PHE A 141 -11.59 -22.86 5.51
C PHE A 141 -12.38 -23.24 4.26
N ASP A 142 -13.23 -24.27 4.32
CA ASP A 142 -14.07 -24.69 3.20
C ASP A 142 -15.01 -23.54 2.78
N GLY A 143 -14.98 -23.20 1.50
CA GLY A 143 -15.69 -22.04 0.93
C GLY A 143 -15.05 -20.68 1.21
N GLN A 144 -13.91 -20.60 1.89
CA GLN A 144 -13.21 -19.33 2.19
C GLN A 144 -12.04 -19.06 1.23
N PRO A 145 -11.81 -17.78 0.85
CA PRO A 145 -10.63 -17.39 0.08
C PRO A 145 -9.36 -17.26 0.94
N PHE A 146 -8.20 -17.54 0.34
CA PHE A 146 -6.89 -17.16 0.89
C PHE A 146 -6.58 -15.69 0.56
N THR A 147 -7.34 -14.77 1.16
CA THR A 147 -7.34 -13.35 0.77
C THR A 147 -6.02 -12.64 1.10
N ALA A 148 -5.30 -13.04 2.15
CA ALA A 148 -4.00 -12.43 2.45
C ALA A 148 -3.02 -12.60 1.28
N ARG A 149 -2.99 -13.79 0.66
CA ARG A 149 -2.15 -14.07 -0.52
C ARG A 149 -2.61 -13.27 -1.73
N LEU A 150 -3.91 -13.23 -1.99
CA LEU A 150 -4.48 -12.43 -3.07
C LEU A 150 -4.11 -10.95 -2.89
N TYR A 151 -4.22 -10.42 -1.68
CA TYR A 151 -3.89 -9.04 -1.37
C TYR A 151 -2.40 -8.73 -1.62
N ALA A 152 -1.48 -9.56 -1.13
CA ALA A 152 -0.06 -9.42 -1.41
C ALA A 152 0.25 -9.41 -2.92
N GLN A 153 -0.36 -10.33 -3.69
CA GLN A 153 -0.20 -10.39 -5.14
C GLN A 153 -0.76 -9.14 -5.83
N MET A 154 -1.93 -8.65 -5.41
CA MET A 154 -2.52 -7.43 -5.95
C MET A 154 -1.65 -6.21 -5.65
N LEU A 155 -1.09 -6.10 -4.44
CA LEU A 155 -0.17 -5.02 -4.08
C LEU A 155 1.06 -5.01 -4.99
N LYS A 156 1.72 -6.17 -5.15
CA LYS A 156 2.87 -6.33 -6.05
C LYS A 156 2.49 -5.98 -7.50
N LEU A 157 1.35 -6.49 -7.98
CA LEU A 157 0.84 -6.21 -9.32
C LEU A 157 0.56 -4.71 -9.53
N ALA A 158 -0.05 -4.05 -8.54
CA ALA A 158 -0.35 -2.62 -8.56
C ALA A 158 0.91 -1.75 -8.56
N GLY A 159 2.06 -2.32 -8.17
CA GLY A 159 3.35 -1.66 -8.24
C GLY A 159 3.95 -1.29 -6.89
N VAL A 160 3.49 -1.88 -5.79
CA VAL A 160 4.20 -1.79 -4.51
C VAL A 160 5.47 -2.62 -4.60
N ASP A 161 6.62 -2.03 -4.24
CA ASP A 161 7.92 -2.69 -4.23
C ASP A 161 8.28 -3.22 -2.84
N ARG A 162 7.89 -2.48 -1.78
CA ARG A 162 8.19 -2.83 -0.39
C ARG A 162 6.97 -2.67 0.51
N VAL A 163 6.84 -3.53 1.50
CA VAL A 163 5.78 -3.46 2.53
C VAL A 163 6.39 -3.41 3.93
N LEU A 164 5.94 -2.46 4.75
CA LEU A 164 6.28 -2.31 6.17
C LEU A 164 5.01 -2.47 7.00
N THR A 165 5.09 -3.29 8.06
CA THR A 165 4.00 -3.51 9.01
C THR A 165 4.56 -3.71 10.43
N VAL A 166 3.69 -3.69 11.45
CA VAL A 166 4.07 -3.83 12.88
C VAL A 166 3.32 -4.99 13.55
N HIS A 167 2.13 -5.34 13.05
CA HIS A 167 1.23 -6.29 13.72
C HIS A 167 0.93 -7.51 12.86
N ASN A 168 1.96 -8.18 12.32
CA ASN A 168 1.67 -9.41 11.60
C ASN A 168 1.49 -10.62 12.54
N HIS A 169 0.24 -11.05 12.64
CA HIS A 169 -0.24 -12.08 13.56
C HIS A 169 0.22 -13.51 13.27
N SER A 170 0.74 -13.84 12.08
CA SER A 170 1.13 -15.22 11.77
C SER A 170 2.43 -15.37 10.97
N TYR A 171 3.17 -16.43 11.31
CA TYR A 171 4.34 -16.90 10.57
C TYR A 171 4.02 -17.10 9.08
N ALA A 172 2.82 -17.63 8.78
CA ALA A 172 2.34 -17.89 7.42
C ALA A 172 2.30 -16.61 6.58
N VAL A 173 1.72 -15.53 7.12
CA VAL A 173 1.65 -14.25 6.41
C VAL A 173 3.04 -13.67 6.18
N GLN A 174 3.92 -13.69 7.19
CA GLN A 174 5.27 -13.16 7.04
C GLN A 174 6.05 -13.88 5.92
N ARG A 175 5.97 -15.21 5.86
CA ARG A 175 6.65 -15.99 4.81
C ARG A 175 6.07 -15.71 3.44
N MET A 176 4.75 -15.75 3.31
CA MET A 176 4.05 -15.51 2.06
C MET A 176 4.34 -14.10 1.51
N PHE A 177 4.30 -13.06 2.35
CA PHE A 177 4.66 -11.71 1.89
C PHE A 177 6.15 -11.60 1.54
N ARG A 178 7.07 -12.19 2.31
CA ARG A 178 8.50 -12.19 1.96
C ARG A 178 8.77 -12.89 0.63
N GLU A 179 8.05 -13.95 0.31
CA GLU A 179 8.16 -14.64 -0.97
C GLU A 179 7.66 -13.74 -2.12
N ILE A 180 6.45 -13.19 -2.01
CA ILE A 180 5.84 -12.35 -3.05
C ILE A 180 6.61 -11.05 -3.29
N PHE A 181 7.17 -10.47 -2.23
CA PHE A 181 7.97 -9.24 -2.29
C PHE A 181 9.48 -9.50 -2.38
N GLU A 182 9.90 -10.74 -2.65
CA GLU A 182 11.32 -11.08 -2.91
C GLU A 182 12.28 -10.62 -1.78
N GLY A 183 11.81 -10.67 -0.54
CA GLY A 183 12.53 -10.22 0.65
C GLY A 183 12.22 -8.80 1.09
N GLU A 184 11.55 -7.97 0.27
CA GLU A 184 11.18 -6.58 0.58
C GLU A 184 9.90 -6.47 1.44
N PHE A 185 9.80 -7.32 2.46
CA PHE A 185 8.73 -7.29 3.46
C PHE A 185 9.33 -7.19 4.87
N TYR A 186 8.92 -6.14 5.59
CA TYR A 186 9.46 -5.80 6.90
C TYR A 186 8.33 -5.78 7.93
N ASN A 187 8.45 -6.64 8.95
CA ASN A 187 7.57 -6.66 10.11
C ASN A 187 8.39 -6.19 11.31
N LEU A 188 8.08 -5.00 11.84
CA LEU A 188 8.85 -4.27 12.85
C LEU A 188 8.38 -4.58 14.27
#